data_AF-A0A3S9F8X6-F1
#
_entry.id   AF-A0A3S9F8X6-F1
#
_cell.length_a   1.000
_cell.length_b   1.000
_cell.length_c   1.000
_cell.angle_alpha   90.00
_cell.angle_beta   90.00
_cell.angle_gamma   90.00
#
_symmetry.space_group_name_H-M   'P 1'
#
loop_
_entity.id
_entity.type
_entity.pdbx_description
1 polymer ?
#
loop_
_entity_poly.entity_id
_entity_poly.type
_entity_poly.pdbx_seq_one_letter_code
_entity_poly.pdbx_strand_id
1 'polypeptide(L)'
;MEVAGKVAVRPRRGLPEGLGFGGEGGKPVQIWTDSQGVSLTGEVKDEEREPVDVFLEREIPEIVPGDWVLFENPNASQVKPLRVAAVGTQSRADFALGGKATGLLLATENGDFTQDDKAALDLNFRTAIARVASQLLPLGGLPIVDPLAAGTRSLTLDGLYLDVIVGSAISIVGERGDAPGLIDGETLVIADVTHVGGFTTLGLAEGLSRSYVRTSLKANANVAPATHGEFGEEALGSGDALLAHQAFKLSRPQLTFVPAATDRGTATTLVVRVDGVAWSEVEALYDAGPDDQVYAVRIDDDGTTRVVFGDGQHGRRLPTGSLNVTASYRSGMGVAGQVAEQSLTLLKSRPLGIRAVINRSPARGAAPAETLADARISAPQSVRVLGRIVSLTDYEDFALGFAGIGKAKVAALRLGRRQVVHLSVAPRLEGVFDPADSTLRSLAEAIERRRDPGHRLFVAPHRQRYFQIAAKLAYDRRYRPEDVRAAVEAELLRRFGYDERALASALSAAEITAAMQGVPGVVYSDLDQLSPYGASQAGPATLTSVMPAGAARVVDAEAPTIDPAELLVALPTGIALTLEVADA
;
A
#
# COMPACT_ATOMS: atom_id res chain seq x y z
N MET A 1 41.07 8.91 1.55
CA MET A 1 41.91 9.10 0.34
C MET A 1 43.35 8.93 0.81
N GLU A 2 44.08 7.89 0.41
CA GLU A 2 45.40 7.54 0.99
C GLU A 2 46.52 8.47 0.48
N VAL A 3 47.19 9.18 1.38
CA VAL A 3 48.47 9.86 1.07
C VAL A 3 49.60 8.95 1.55
N ALA A 4 50.21 8.22 0.62
CA ALA A 4 51.37 7.40 0.95
C ALA A 4 52.64 8.28 1.08
N GLY A 5 53.15 8.43 2.30
CA GLY A 5 54.52 8.86 2.56
C GLY A 5 55.47 7.68 2.36
N LYS A 6 56.69 7.91 1.89
CA LYS A 6 57.74 6.88 1.87
C LYS A 6 58.89 7.39 2.69
N VAL A 7 59.43 6.65 3.64
CA VAL A 7 60.54 7.14 4.47
C VAL A 7 61.80 7.54 3.64
N ALA A 8 61.95 7.07 2.38
CA ALA A 8 62.77 7.71 1.34
C ALA A 8 62.37 7.32 -0.12
N VAL A 9 62.64 8.20 -1.09
CA VAL A 9 62.47 7.97 -2.54
C VAL A 9 63.68 7.21 -3.13
N ARG A 10 63.44 6.18 -3.96
CA ARG A 10 64.49 5.52 -4.78
C ARG A 10 65.29 6.56 -5.58
N PRO A 11 66.64 6.50 -5.64
CA PRO A 11 67.38 7.37 -6.55
C PRO A 11 66.98 7.07 -8.01
N ARG A 12 66.90 8.11 -8.84
CA ARG A 12 66.75 7.97 -10.29
C ARG A 12 67.91 7.14 -10.83
N ARG A 13 67.56 6.16 -11.67
CA ARG A 13 68.43 5.20 -12.36
C ARG A 13 69.70 5.88 -12.92
N GLY A 14 70.87 5.51 -12.39
CA GLY A 14 72.16 5.87 -12.97
C GLY A 14 73.26 6.27 -11.98
N LEU A 15 73.70 5.36 -11.12
CA LEU A 15 75.03 5.37 -10.48
C LEU A 15 75.45 3.89 -10.25
N PRO A 16 76.72 3.51 -10.48
CA PRO A 16 77.15 2.10 -10.42
C PRO A 16 77.05 1.55 -8.98
N GLU A 17 76.68 0.28 -8.87
CA GLU A 17 76.75 -0.50 -7.64
C GLU A 17 78.18 -0.54 -7.12
N GLY A 18 78.47 0.16 -6.01
CA GLY A 18 79.80 0.10 -5.41
C GLY A 18 80.20 1.28 -4.53
N LEU A 19 79.35 1.74 -3.61
CA LEU A 19 79.79 2.49 -2.43
C LEU A 19 78.95 2.03 -1.23
N GLY A 20 79.49 1.06 -0.49
CA GLY A 20 78.89 0.58 0.75
C GLY A 20 79.00 1.66 1.83
N PHE A 21 77.88 2.30 2.13
CA PHE A 21 77.69 2.98 3.41
C PHE A 21 77.11 1.97 4.39
N GLY A 22 77.90 0.94 4.70
CA GLY A 22 77.66 0.10 5.86
C GLY A 22 78.31 0.78 7.05
N GLY A 23 77.53 1.07 8.09
CA GLY A 23 78.12 1.30 9.42
C GLY A 23 78.97 0.08 9.81
N GLU A 24 79.93 0.26 10.73
CA GLU A 24 80.84 -0.79 11.17
C GLU A 24 80.10 -2.13 11.37
N GLY A 25 80.40 -3.12 10.50
CA GLY A 25 79.81 -4.47 10.56
C GLY A 25 78.77 -4.84 9.49
N GLY A 26 78.49 -3.99 8.49
CA GLY A 26 77.72 -4.38 7.30
C GLY A 26 76.22 -4.62 7.50
N LYS A 27 75.64 -4.16 8.62
CA LYS A 27 74.18 -4.17 8.85
C LYS A 27 73.50 -2.99 8.11
N PRO A 28 72.30 -3.18 7.56
CA PRO A 28 71.54 -2.09 6.92
C PRO A 28 71.09 -1.04 7.95
N VAL A 29 71.11 0.23 7.54
CA VAL A 29 70.73 1.37 8.39
C VAL A 29 69.21 1.38 8.63
N GLN A 30 68.81 1.44 9.91
CA GLN A 30 67.40 1.45 10.33
C GLN A 30 66.81 2.86 10.24
N ILE A 31 65.48 2.96 10.12
CA ILE A 31 64.77 4.26 10.11
C ILE A 31 64.87 5.04 11.44
N TRP A 32 65.32 4.38 12.50
CA TRP A 32 65.45 4.92 13.86
C TRP A 32 66.79 5.65 14.11
N THR A 33 67.72 5.59 13.16
CA THR A 33 69.10 6.10 13.30
C THR A 33 69.46 7.07 12.18
N ASP A 34 70.41 7.97 12.43
CA ASP A 34 70.99 8.83 11.39
C ASP A 34 72.03 8.10 10.51
N SER A 35 72.66 8.80 9.56
CA SER A 35 73.67 8.18 8.67
C SER A 35 74.94 7.71 9.36
N GLN A 36 75.19 8.16 10.60
CA GLN A 36 76.31 7.71 11.42
C GLN A 36 75.91 6.54 12.34
N GLY A 37 74.65 6.06 12.25
CA GLY A 37 74.13 4.99 13.09
C GLY A 37 73.75 5.45 14.50
N VAL A 38 73.67 6.75 14.75
CA VAL A 38 73.25 7.31 16.04
C VAL A 38 71.74 7.31 16.11
N SER A 39 71.17 6.82 17.23
CA SER A 39 69.73 6.81 17.45
C SER A 39 69.14 8.22 17.39
N LEU A 40 68.07 8.39 16.63
CA LEU A 40 67.32 9.65 16.53
C LEU A 40 66.66 10.01 17.86
N THR A 41 66.27 9.00 18.64
CA THR A 41 65.95 9.15 20.06
C THR A 41 67.15 8.81 20.91
N GLY A 42 67.94 9.82 21.27
CA GLY A 42 69.09 9.62 22.14
C GLY A 42 69.72 10.93 22.58
N GLU A 43 69.79 11.08 23.89
CA GLU A 43 70.55 12.02 24.73
C GLU A 43 71.72 12.75 24.03
N VAL A 44 71.46 13.92 23.44
CA VAL A 44 72.49 14.91 23.15
C VAL A 44 72.42 15.97 24.27
N LYS A 45 73.57 16.38 24.80
CA LYS A 45 73.74 17.42 25.84
C LYS A 45 73.28 18.84 25.42
N ASP A 46 72.53 18.97 24.33
CA ASP A 46 71.93 20.22 23.87
C ASP A 46 70.43 20.19 24.15
N GLU A 47 69.99 20.91 25.18
CA GLU A 47 68.63 20.97 25.73
C GLU A 47 67.55 21.57 24.79
N GLU A 48 67.83 21.72 23.48
CA GLU A 48 66.96 22.47 22.54
C GLU A 48 66.34 21.63 21.40
N ARG A 49 66.48 20.30 21.38
CA ARG A 49 65.83 19.44 20.34
C ARG A 49 64.69 18.59 20.90
N GLU A 50 63.52 18.70 20.28
CA GLU A 50 62.39 17.81 20.54
C GLU A 50 62.72 16.36 20.16
N PRO A 51 62.29 15.36 20.96
CA PRO A 51 62.56 13.95 20.68
C PRO A 51 61.80 13.50 19.43
N VAL A 52 62.50 12.82 18.51
CA VAL A 52 61.93 12.29 17.26
C VAL A 52 62.36 10.85 17.07
N ASP A 53 61.40 9.96 16.78
CA ASP A 53 61.68 8.54 16.50
C ASP A 53 62.11 8.30 15.06
N VAL A 54 61.49 8.99 14.12
CA VAL A 54 61.71 8.81 12.69
C VAL A 54 61.40 10.10 11.92
N PHE A 55 62.13 10.32 10.83
CA PHE A 55 61.84 11.37 9.86
C PHE A 55 61.28 10.77 8.57
N LEU A 56 60.24 11.39 8.02
CA LEU A 56 59.70 11.06 6.69
C LEU A 56 60.55 11.70 5.58
N GLU A 57 60.33 11.31 4.32
CA GLU A 57 61.13 11.79 3.19
C GLU A 57 60.95 13.26 2.84
N ARG A 58 59.85 13.85 3.32
CA ARG A 58 59.45 15.22 3.05
C ARG A 58 58.56 15.74 4.17
N GLU A 59 58.27 17.03 4.09
CA GLU A 59 57.22 17.66 4.88
C GLU A 59 55.83 17.17 4.41
N ILE A 60 55.05 16.65 5.37
CA ILE A 60 53.66 16.21 5.22
C ILE A 60 52.84 16.94 6.31
N PRO A 61 52.25 18.10 5.99
CA PRO A 61 51.55 18.93 6.98
C PRO A 61 50.21 18.34 7.45
N GLU A 62 49.67 17.33 6.77
CA GLU A 62 48.38 16.71 7.10
C GLU A 62 48.43 15.79 8.33
N ILE A 63 49.63 15.46 8.84
CA ILE A 63 49.80 14.57 9.99
C ILE A 63 49.66 15.39 11.27
N VAL A 64 48.77 14.95 12.17
CA VAL A 64 48.56 15.58 13.47
C VAL A 64 48.78 14.59 14.63
N PRO A 65 49.08 15.07 15.85
CA PRO A 65 49.12 14.20 17.03
C PRO A 65 47.80 13.45 17.22
N GLY A 66 47.88 12.15 17.51
CA GLY A 66 46.74 11.23 17.64
C GLY A 66 46.40 10.44 16.37
N ASP A 67 46.93 10.83 15.21
CA ASP A 67 46.77 10.06 13.97
C ASP A 67 47.42 8.68 14.04
N TRP A 68 46.95 7.78 13.18
CA TRP A 68 47.58 6.48 12.98
C TRP A 68 48.58 6.53 11.82
N VAL A 69 49.73 5.90 12.03
CA VAL A 69 50.74 5.65 11.01
C VAL A 69 50.98 4.15 10.91
N LEU A 70 50.97 3.64 9.69
CA LEU A 70 51.25 2.24 9.39
C LEU A 70 52.65 2.11 8.81
N PHE A 71 53.56 1.46 9.54
CA PHE A 71 54.87 1.12 9.02
C PHE A 71 54.85 -0.25 8.36
N GLU A 72 55.36 -0.34 7.14
CA GLU A 72 55.45 -1.57 6.36
C GLU A 72 56.90 -1.84 5.97
N ASN A 73 57.38 -3.06 6.25
CA ASN A 73 58.53 -3.62 5.55
C ASN A 73 58.02 -4.58 4.46
N PRO A 74 58.03 -4.19 3.18
CA PRO A 74 57.52 -5.04 2.10
C PRO A 74 58.33 -6.33 1.92
N ASN A 75 59.59 -6.36 2.36
CA ASN A 75 60.43 -7.55 2.24
C ASN A 75 60.20 -8.57 3.36
N ALA A 76 59.74 -8.12 4.53
CA ALA A 76 59.46 -8.98 5.69
C ALA A 76 57.96 -9.24 5.90
N SER A 77 57.08 -8.69 5.05
CA SER A 77 55.62 -8.70 5.24
C SER A 77 55.17 -8.24 6.64
N GLN A 78 56.00 -7.41 7.29
CA GLN A 78 55.74 -6.87 8.61
C GLN A 78 54.99 -5.56 8.45
N VAL A 79 53.82 -5.47 9.09
CA VAL A 79 53.00 -4.27 9.13
C VAL A 79 52.74 -3.91 10.59
N LYS A 80 53.06 -2.69 11.00
CA LYS A 80 52.89 -2.23 12.38
C LYS A 80 52.13 -0.90 12.43
N PRO A 81 50.92 -0.87 12.99
CA PRO A 81 50.24 0.39 13.29
C PRO A 81 50.82 1.00 14.57
N LEU A 82 51.12 2.29 14.52
CA LEU A 82 51.56 3.12 15.64
C LEU A 82 50.77 4.43 15.64
N ARG A 83 50.69 5.09 16.80
CA ARG A 83 50.09 6.42 16.93
C ARG A 83 51.17 7.50 16.84
N VAL A 84 50.80 8.66 16.34
CA VAL A 84 51.65 9.86 16.40
C VAL A 84 51.47 10.52 17.76
N ALA A 85 52.51 10.49 18.60
CA ALA A 85 52.52 11.19 19.89
C ALA A 85 52.81 12.69 19.71
N ALA A 86 53.78 13.02 18.85
CA ALA A 86 54.12 14.38 18.48
C ALA A 86 54.65 14.45 17.04
N VAL A 87 54.52 15.61 16.41
CA VAL A 87 54.95 15.85 15.04
C VAL A 87 55.63 17.20 14.95
N GLY A 88 56.75 17.28 14.23
CA GLY A 88 57.50 18.51 14.03
C GLY A 88 58.25 18.52 12.70
N THR A 89 58.30 19.67 12.03
CA THR A 89 59.09 19.81 10.78
C THR A 89 60.51 20.26 11.11
N GLN A 90 61.51 19.54 10.59
CA GLN A 90 62.92 19.91 10.76
C GLN A 90 63.66 19.96 9.42
N SER A 91 64.50 20.98 9.24
CA SER A 91 65.47 21.04 8.14
C SER A 91 66.66 20.14 8.48
N ARG A 92 66.92 19.12 7.66
CA ARG A 92 68.04 18.19 7.84
C ARG A 92 68.88 18.07 6.58
N ALA A 93 70.17 17.84 6.77
CA ALA A 93 71.12 17.49 5.72
C ALA A 93 71.82 16.19 6.13
N ASP A 94 71.34 15.06 5.60
CA ASP A 94 71.77 13.72 5.99
C ASP A 94 71.68 12.77 4.79
N PHE A 95 72.49 11.71 4.73
CA PHE A 95 72.57 10.79 3.58
C PHE A 95 72.77 11.47 2.21
N ALA A 96 73.50 12.59 2.17
CA ALA A 96 73.68 13.45 0.99
C ALA A 96 72.38 14.05 0.42
N LEU A 97 71.31 14.11 1.22
CA LEU A 97 70.04 14.77 0.93
C LEU A 97 69.84 15.95 1.90
N GLY A 98 69.42 17.09 1.37
CA GLY A 98 69.08 18.27 2.17
C GLY A 98 67.65 18.71 1.92
N GLY A 99 66.86 18.91 2.99
CA GLY A 99 65.47 19.33 2.87
C GLY A 99 64.73 19.40 4.21
N LYS A 100 63.49 19.88 4.17
CA LYS A 100 62.56 19.79 5.31
C LYS A 100 61.89 18.42 5.33
N ALA A 101 61.83 17.81 6.50
CA ALA A 101 61.20 16.53 6.74
C ALA A 101 60.27 16.60 7.96
N THR A 102 59.15 15.88 7.90
CA THR A 102 58.29 15.67 9.07
C THR A 102 58.92 14.61 9.98
N GLY A 103 59.29 15.03 11.19
CA GLY A 103 59.69 14.16 12.28
C GLY A 103 58.46 13.70 13.07
N LEU A 104 58.43 12.42 13.41
CA LEU A 104 57.37 11.81 14.21
C LEU A 104 57.96 11.25 15.50
N LEU A 105 57.35 11.62 16.62
CA LEU A 105 57.41 10.86 17.86
C LEU A 105 56.23 9.91 17.85
N LEU A 106 56.48 8.63 18.06
CA LEU A 106 55.53 7.54 17.94
C LEU A 106 55.13 7.03 19.33
N ALA A 107 53.95 6.46 19.41
CA ALA A 107 53.44 5.75 20.57
C ALA A 107 52.82 4.43 20.13
N THR A 108 52.82 3.46 21.03
CA THR A 108 51.98 2.27 20.89
C THR A 108 50.53 2.63 21.24
N GLU A 109 49.60 1.70 21.00
CA GLU A 109 48.20 1.89 21.41
C GLU A 109 48.05 2.12 22.93
N ASN A 110 49.01 1.61 23.72
CA ASN A 110 48.91 1.53 25.18
C ASN A 110 49.97 2.37 25.93
N GLY A 111 50.75 3.20 25.23
CA GLY A 111 51.78 4.04 25.87
C GLY A 111 53.01 4.30 24.99
N ASP A 112 54.11 4.64 25.64
CA ASP A 112 55.36 5.05 25.00
C ASP A 112 55.91 3.99 24.04
N PHE A 113 56.55 4.45 22.95
CA PHE A 113 57.25 3.60 22.00
C PHE A 113 58.73 3.52 22.38
N THR A 114 59.17 2.35 22.84
CA THR A 114 60.48 2.18 23.47
C THR A 114 61.58 1.75 22.49
N GLN A 115 62.84 1.76 22.93
CA GLN A 115 63.96 1.23 22.13
C GLN A 115 63.83 -0.27 21.83
N ASP A 116 63.25 -1.05 22.74
CA ASP A 116 63.00 -2.47 22.51
C ASP A 116 61.93 -2.68 21.44
N ASP A 117 60.89 -1.83 21.41
CA ASP A 117 59.87 -1.84 20.35
C ASP A 117 60.46 -1.50 18.98
N LYS A 118 61.42 -0.57 18.93
CA LYS A 118 62.16 -0.22 17.71
C LYS A 118 63.03 -1.37 17.23
N ALA A 119 63.74 -2.03 18.14
CA ALA A 119 64.60 -3.17 17.81
C ALA A 119 63.81 -4.39 17.32
N ALA A 120 62.55 -4.52 17.73
CA ALA A 120 61.64 -5.59 17.28
C ALA A 120 61.07 -5.36 15.86
N LEU A 121 61.27 -4.18 15.28
CA LEU A 121 60.82 -3.83 13.93
C LEU A 121 62.01 -3.79 12.96
N ASP A 122 61.99 -4.66 11.96
CA ASP A 122 63.00 -4.64 10.89
C ASP A 122 62.59 -3.61 9.84
N LEU A 123 62.92 -2.33 10.08
CA LEU A 123 62.53 -1.22 9.20
C LEU A 123 63.77 -0.48 8.71
N ASN A 124 64.22 -0.87 7.52
CA ASN A 124 65.41 -0.30 6.90
C ASN A 124 65.11 1.01 6.16
N PHE A 125 66.02 1.97 6.26
CA PHE A 125 65.89 3.35 5.74
C PHE A 125 65.49 3.43 4.25
N ARG A 126 65.85 2.43 3.44
CA ARG A 126 65.57 2.41 2.00
C ARG A 126 64.34 1.60 1.58
N THR A 127 63.77 0.79 2.46
CA THR A 127 62.70 -0.14 2.10
C THR A 127 61.42 0.06 2.91
N ALA A 128 61.50 0.67 4.10
CA ALA A 128 60.34 0.94 4.92
C ALA A 128 59.38 1.96 4.26
N ILE A 129 58.08 1.69 4.37
CA ILE A 129 57.00 2.56 3.89
C ILE A 129 56.18 2.99 5.11
N ALA A 130 55.80 4.28 5.17
CA ALA A 130 54.96 4.82 6.23
C ALA A 130 53.65 5.33 5.62
N ARG A 131 52.52 4.64 5.83
CA ARG A 131 51.21 5.16 5.44
C ARG A 131 50.70 6.08 6.53
N VAL A 132 50.39 7.32 6.16
CA VAL A 132 50.08 8.43 7.07
C VAL A 132 48.78 9.11 6.64
N ALA A 133 48.34 10.13 7.38
CA ALA A 133 47.10 10.87 7.14
C ALA A 133 45.84 9.97 7.15
N SER A 134 45.66 9.24 8.27
CA SER A 134 44.55 8.32 8.46
C SER A 134 43.18 9.04 8.44
N GLN A 135 42.16 8.42 7.84
CA GLN A 135 40.79 8.93 7.82
C GLN A 135 39.83 7.95 8.50
N LEU A 136 39.00 8.44 9.43
CA LEU A 136 37.96 7.63 10.07
C LEU A 136 36.84 7.29 9.09
N LEU A 137 36.49 6.00 8.99
CA LEU A 137 35.36 5.50 8.23
C LEU A 137 34.26 5.01 9.20
N PRO A 138 33.09 5.68 9.28
CA PRO A 138 31.99 5.18 10.10
C PRO A 138 31.41 3.90 9.49
N LEU A 139 31.19 2.88 10.31
CA LEU A 139 30.48 1.66 9.90
C LEU A 139 28.99 1.97 9.67
N GLY A 140 28.44 1.50 8.55
CA GLY A 140 27.00 1.62 8.27
C GLY A 140 26.15 0.69 9.14
N GLY A 141 24.86 1.03 9.32
CA GLY A 141 23.89 0.16 10.01
C GLY A 141 23.58 -1.13 9.23
N LEU A 142 23.10 -2.15 9.94
CA LEU A 142 22.67 -3.41 9.32
C LEU A 142 21.33 -3.22 8.56
N PRO A 143 21.17 -3.81 7.36
CA PRO A 143 19.91 -3.73 6.64
C PRO A 143 18.81 -4.51 7.38
N ILE A 144 17.59 -3.98 7.38
CA ILE A 144 16.41 -4.70 7.85
C ILE A 144 15.99 -5.66 6.74
N VAL A 145 16.13 -6.97 6.97
CA VAL A 145 15.85 -8.01 5.96
C VAL A 145 14.60 -8.83 6.28
N ASP A 146 14.09 -8.73 7.50
CA ASP A 146 12.95 -9.53 7.94
C ASP A 146 11.70 -9.23 7.08
N PRO A 147 10.97 -10.27 6.64
CA PRO A 147 9.68 -10.10 5.98
C PRO A 147 8.72 -9.28 6.82
N LEU A 148 7.82 -8.56 6.16
CA LEU A 148 6.73 -7.87 6.81
C LEU A 148 5.62 -8.89 7.09
N ALA A 149 5.32 -9.17 8.36
CA ALA A 149 4.24 -10.08 8.72
C ALA A 149 2.87 -9.41 8.56
N ALA A 150 1.82 -10.21 8.29
CA ALA A 150 0.45 -9.74 8.41
C ALA A 150 0.20 -9.19 9.83
N GLY A 151 -0.55 -8.10 9.93
CA GLY A 151 -0.77 -7.35 11.16
C GLY A 151 0.32 -6.33 11.47
N THR A 152 1.40 -6.24 10.69
CA THR A 152 2.44 -5.21 10.90
C THR A 152 1.83 -3.81 10.74
N ARG A 153 2.09 -2.93 11.70
CA ARG A 153 1.58 -1.54 11.73
C ARG A 153 2.66 -0.49 11.62
N SER A 154 3.93 -0.88 11.53
CA SER A 154 5.06 0.03 11.46
C SER A 154 5.92 -0.32 10.26
N LEU A 155 6.22 0.68 9.42
CA LEU A 155 7.02 0.52 8.21
C LEU A 155 8.14 1.56 8.17
N THR A 156 9.37 1.12 8.45
CA THR A 156 10.57 1.93 8.23
C THR A 156 10.93 1.96 6.74
N LEU A 157 11.06 3.16 6.19
CA LEU A 157 11.45 3.43 4.81
C LEU A 157 12.99 3.42 4.67
N ASP A 158 13.47 3.40 3.43
CA ASP A 158 14.90 3.33 3.08
C ASP A 158 15.66 4.66 3.22
N GLY A 159 14.98 5.73 3.67
CA GLY A 159 15.59 7.03 3.85
C GLY A 159 14.70 8.02 4.60
N LEU A 160 15.15 9.27 4.64
CA LEU A 160 14.42 10.38 5.23
C LEU A 160 13.48 11.01 4.19
N TYR A 161 12.18 10.92 4.45
CA TYR A 161 11.11 11.49 3.64
C TYR A 161 10.31 12.46 4.50
N LEU A 162 10.47 13.77 4.26
CA LEU A 162 9.85 14.85 5.05
C LEU A 162 8.46 15.25 4.56
N ASP A 163 8.12 14.91 3.31
CA ASP A 163 6.88 15.34 2.66
C ASP A 163 5.73 14.34 2.82
N VAL A 164 5.88 13.36 3.73
CA VAL A 164 4.85 12.36 4.02
C VAL A 164 3.83 12.94 4.99
N ILE A 165 2.55 12.89 4.62
CA ILE A 165 1.46 13.54 5.34
C ILE A 165 0.66 12.51 6.15
N VAL A 166 0.51 12.73 7.45
CA VAL A 166 -0.39 11.92 8.29
C VAL A 166 -1.84 12.05 7.78
N GLY A 167 -2.54 10.92 7.70
CA GLY A 167 -3.90 10.81 7.17
C GLY A 167 -3.96 10.56 5.66
N SER A 168 -2.83 10.63 4.94
CA SER A 168 -2.83 10.29 3.52
C SER A 168 -2.83 8.77 3.28
N ALA A 169 -3.21 8.38 2.07
CA ALA A 169 -3.17 7.00 1.64
C ALA A 169 -1.75 6.59 1.22
N ILE A 170 -1.39 5.33 1.51
CA ILE A 170 -0.16 4.69 1.04
C ILE A 170 -0.51 3.38 0.36
N SER A 171 -0.03 3.19 -0.87
CA SER A 171 -0.16 1.93 -1.59
C SER A 171 1.12 1.13 -1.42
N ILE A 172 0.99 -0.11 -0.98
CA ILE A 172 2.08 -1.05 -0.79
C ILE A 172 1.85 -2.22 -1.74
N VAL A 173 2.87 -2.57 -2.52
CA VAL A 173 2.84 -3.69 -3.46
C VAL A 173 4.12 -4.49 -3.34
N GLY A 174 4.01 -5.80 -3.27
CA GLY A 174 5.17 -6.69 -3.18
C GLY A 174 4.79 -8.15 -3.36
N GLU A 175 5.81 -9.00 -3.40
CA GLU A 175 5.62 -10.44 -3.33
C GLU A 175 5.10 -10.85 -1.95
N ARG A 176 4.09 -11.70 -1.94
CA ARG A 176 3.50 -12.23 -0.71
C ARG A 176 4.44 -13.19 0.00
N GLY A 177 4.64 -12.98 1.30
CA GLY A 177 5.45 -13.87 2.13
C GLY A 177 4.78 -15.24 2.36
N ASP A 178 3.46 -15.30 2.30
CA ASP A 178 2.64 -16.50 2.49
C ASP A 178 2.28 -17.19 1.17
N ALA A 179 2.56 -16.55 0.03
CA ALA A 179 2.32 -17.08 -1.31
C ALA A 179 3.46 -16.65 -2.25
N PRO A 180 4.61 -17.36 -2.23
CA PRO A 180 5.75 -17.03 -3.09
C PRO A 180 5.37 -16.96 -4.57
N GLY A 181 5.92 -15.97 -5.28
CA GLY A 181 5.62 -15.66 -6.69
C GLY A 181 4.33 -14.88 -6.94
N LEU A 182 3.45 -14.72 -5.94
CA LEU A 182 2.26 -13.89 -6.05
C LEU A 182 2.58 -12.43 -5.67
N ILE A 183 2.54 -11.54 -6.65
CA ILE A 183 2.58 -10.09 -6.41
C ILE A 183 1.17 -9.62 -6.08
N ASP A 184 1.02 -8.97 -4.93
CA ASP A 184 -0.25 -8.42 -4.48
C ASP A 184 -0.01 -7.06 -3.81
N GLY A 185 -1.08 -6.31 -3.59
CA GLY A 185 -1.01 -4.99 -2.97
C GLY A 185 -2.18 -4.69 -2.05
N GLU A 186 -1.97 -3.69 -1.20
CA GLU A 186 -3.00 -3.09 -0.37
C GLU A 186 -2.78 -1.58 -0.25
N THR A 187 -3.87 -0.84 -0.02
CA THR A 187 -3.82 0.60 0.23
C THR A 187 -4.25 0.84 1.67
N LEU A 188 -3.42 1.55 2.42
CA LEU A 188 -3.59 1.82 3.85
C LEU A 188 -3.61 3.32 4.10
N VAL A 189 -3.93 3.72 5.33
CA VAL A 189 -3.84 5.12 5.78
C VAL A 189 -2.65 5.27 6.72
N ILE A 190 -1.87 6.33 6.52
CA ILE A 190 -0.76 6.72 7.39
C ILE A 190 -1.34 7.35 8.65
N ALA A 191 -1.17 6.71 9.81
CA ALA A 191 -1.64 7.21 11.10
C ALA A 191 -0.59 8.05 11.83
N ASP A 192 0.69 7.79 11.59
CA ASP A 192 1.80 8.48 12.26
C ASP A 192 3.06 8.49 11.39
N VAL A 193 3.93 9.49 11.60
CA VAL A 193 5.22 9.61 10.91
C VAL A 193 6.27 10.03 11.91
N THR A 194 7.32 9.21 12.04
CA THR A 194 8.46 9.49 12.92
C THR A 194 9.76 9.49 12.14
N HIS A 195 10.70 10.34 12.55
CA HIS A 195 12.04 10.40 11.96
C HIS A 195 13.09 10.04 13.00
N VAL A 196 13.80 8.94 12.79
CA VAL A 196 14.83 8.44 13.73
C VAL A 196 16.04 8.00 12.93
N GLY A 197 17.23 8.48 13.30
CA GLY A 197 18.50 8.03 12.72
C GLY A 197 18.64 8.29 11.20
N GLY A 198 17.95 9.30 10.66
CA GLY A 198 17.97 9.61 9.22
C GLY A 198 16.99 8.78 8.38
N PHE A 199 16.07 8.05 9.01
CA PHE A 199 15.02 7.28 8.34
C PHE A 199 13.64 7.76 8.75
N THR A 200 12.66 7.59 7.85
CA THR A 200 11.24 7.77 8.14
C THR A 200 10.61 6.43 8.53
N THR A 201 9.90 6.38 9.65
CA THR A 201 9.06 5.25 10.05
C THR A 201 7.60 5.67 10.05
N LEU A 202 6.79 4.96 9.27
CA LEU A 202 5.36 5.17 9.15
C LEU A 202 4.61 4.29 10.15
N GLY A 203 3.69 4.87 10.90
CA GLY A 203 2.64 4.16 11.61
C GLY A 203 1.41 4.01 10.70
N LEU A 204 0.88 2.80 10.58
CA LEU A 204 -0.29 2.48 9.77
C LEU A 204 -1.56 2.46 10.63
N ALA A 205 -2.65 3.02 10.11
CA ALA A 205 -3.96 3.06 10.77
C ALA A 205 -4.57 1.66 10.96
N GLU A 206 -4.18 0.72 10.11
CA GLU A 206 -4.54 -0.69 10.16
C GLU A 206 -3.26 -1.53 10.00
N GLY A 207 -3.28 -2.78 10.48
CA GLY A 207 -2.18 -3.69 10.22
C GLY A 207 -2.26 -4.22 8.79
N LEU A 208 -1.11 -4.53 8.18
CA LEU A 208 -1.08 -5.19 6.87
C LEU A 208 -2.01 -6.40 6.86
N SER A 209 -2.91 -6.48 5.88
CA SER A 209 -3.80 -7.63 5.73
C SER A 209 -3.03 -8.90 5.33
N ARG A 210 -1.84 -8.73 4.75
CA ARG A 210 -1.01 -9.82 4.22
C ARG A 210 0.44 -9.71 4.68
N SER A 211 1.20 -10.77 4.45
CA SER A 211 2.66 -10.75 4.65
C SER A 211 3.38 -10.46 3.33
N TYR A 212 4.53 -9.77 3.40
CA TYR A 212 5.30 -9.38 2.23
C TYR A 212 6.80 -9.63 2.37
N VAL A 213 7.43 -10.04 1.27
CA VAL A 213 8.88 -10.09 1.13
C VAL A 213 9.42 -8.66 1.04
N ARG A 214 10.13 -8.20 2.07
CA ARG A 214 10.55 -6.79 2.22
C ARG A 214 11.34 -6.25 1.03
N THR A 215 12.24 -7.05 0.46
CA THR A 215 13.10 -6.64 -0.66
C THR A 215 12.33 -6.43 -1.96
N SER A 216 11.12 -6.99 -2.09
CA SER A 216 10.25 -6.81 -3.25
C SER A 216 9.30 -5.60 -3.12
N LEU A 217 9.18 -5.06 -1.90
CA LEU A 217 8.14 -4.11 -1.53
C LEU A 217 8.38 -2.75 -2.18
N LYS A 218 7.33 -2.19 -2.78
CA LYS A 218 7.27 -0.80 -3.24
C LYS A 218 6.16 -0.10 -2.49
N ALA A 219 6.49 1.07 -1.93
CA ALA A 219 5.55 1.93 -1.24
C ALA A 219 5.38 3.25 -2.01
N ASN A 220 4.14 3.62 -2.29
CA ASN A 220 3.78 4.90 -2.88
C ASN A 220 2.93 5.69 -1.87
N ALA A 221 3.47 6.79 -1.33
CA ALA A 221 2.77 7.66 -0.38
C ALA A 221 2.13 8.92 -1.03
N ASN A 222 2.24 9.03 -2.35
CA ASN A 222 1.63 10.08 -3.18
C ASN A 222 0.33 9.58 -3.84
N VAL A 223 -0.51 8.87 -3.06
CA VAL A 223 -1.75 8.27 -3.56
C VAL A 223 -2.90 9.28 -3.44
N ALA A 224 -3.65 9.44 -4.53
CA ALA A 224 -4.85 10.25 -4.56
C ALA A 224 -6.08 9.36 -4.84
N PRO A 225 -7.21 9.58 -4.14
CA PRO A 225 -8.45 8.91 -4.49
C PRO A 225 -8.91 9.39 -5.87
N ALA A 226 -9.49 8.47 -6.64
CA ALA A 226 -10.05 8.76 -7.96
C ALA A 226 -11.46 8.17 -8.06
N THR A 227 -12.36 8.89 -8.73
CA THR A 227 -13.72 8.43 -9.05
C THR A 227 -13.99 8.61 -10.53
N HIS A 228 -14.86 7.77 -11.09
CA HIS A 228 -15.19 7.74 -12.51
C HIS A 228 -15.96 8.99 -12.98
N GLY A 229 -15.96 9.23 -14.29
CA GLY A 229 -16.79 10.23 -14.97
C GLY A 229 -15.97 11.29 -15.71
N GLU A 230 -16.41 11.63 -16.92
CA GLU A 230 -15.87 12.73 -17.71
C GLU A 230 -16.50 14.05 -17.28
N PHE A 231 -15.68 14.98 -16.81
CA PHE A 231 -16.13 16.34 -16.46
C PHE A 231 -16.46 17.18 -17.70
N GLY A 232 -17.56 17.91 -17.64
CA GLY A 232 -17.94 18.92 -18.63
C GLY A 232 -18.79 20.04 -18.03
N GLU A 233 -18.89 21.13 -18.79
CA GLU A 233 -19.77 22.27 -18.49
C GLU A 233 -20.64 22.57 -19.72
N GLU A 234 -21.87 23.03 -19.48
CA GLU A 234 -22.79 23.47 -20.53
C GLU A 234 -23.70 24.61 -20.09
N ALA A 235 -24.19 25.38 -21.06
CA ALA A 235 -25.31 26.30 -20.85
C ALA A 235 -26.62 25.53 -21.06
N LEU A 236 -27.43 25.41 -20.01
CA LEU A 236 -28.73 24.75 -20.07
C LEU A 236 -29.76 25.59 -20.83
N GLY A 237 -29.71 26.91 -20.66
CA GLY A 237 -30.57 27.84 -21.38
C GLY A 237 -30.84 29.14 -20.64
N SER A 238 -31.92 29.78 -21.05
CA SER A 238 -32.40 31.07 -20.55
C SER A 238 -33.51 30.86 -19.51
N GLY A 239 -33.34 31.42 -18.31
CA GLY A 239 -34.39 31.47 -17.31
C GLY A 239 -35.55 32.37 -17.75
N ASP A 240 -36.75 32.06 -17.28
CA ASP A 240 -37.95 32.88 -17.46
C ASP A 240 -38.77 32.90 -16.15
N ALA A 241 -38.86 34.08 -15.53
CA ALA A 241 -39.57 34.28 -14.26
C ALA A 241 -41.10 34.06 -14.36
N LEU A 242 -41.65 34.02 -15.57
CA LEU A 242 -43.06 33.72 -15.79
C LEU A 242 -43.36 32.22 -15.75
N LEU A 243 -42.36 31.37 -15.98
CA LEU A 243 -42.53 29.92 -16.04
C LEU A 243 -42.40 29.30 -14.64
N ALA A 244 -43.47 28.64 -14.20
CA ALA A 244 -43.40 27.72 -13.07
C ALA A 244 -42.77 26.39 -13.49
N HIS A 245 -41.97 25.77 -12.62
CA HIS A 245 -41.33 24.49 -12.87
C HIS A 245 -40.54 24.41 -14.19
N GLN A 246 -39.93 25.53 -14.59
CA GLN A 246 -39.07 25.53 -15.77
C GLN A 246 -38.01 24.43 -15.61
N ALA A 247 -37.78 23.67 -16.67
CA ALA A 247 -36.90 22.52 -16.64
C ALA A 247 -35.99 22.46 -17.86
N PHE A 248 -34.78 21.94 -17.66
CA PHE A 248 -33.79 21.76 -18.73
C PHE A 248 -33.27 20.34 -18.74
N LYS A 249 -33.05 19.79 -19.93
CA LYS A 249 -32.40 18.50 -20.14
C LYS A 249 -30.88 18.68 -20.16
N LEU A 250 -30.15 17.80 -19.49
CA LEU A 250 -28.69 17.72 -19.65
C LEU A 250 -28.35 17.16 -21.03
N SER A 251 -27.39 17.76 -21.74
CA SER A 251 -27.04 17.31 -23.09
C SER A 251 -26.28 15.99 -23.11
N ARG A 252 -25.41 15.75 -22.11
CA ARG A 252 -24.69 14.50 -21.95
C ARG A 252 -25.49 13.54 -21.08
N PRO A 253 -25.78 12.31 -21.55
CA PRO A 253 -26.49 11.32 -20.76
C PRO A 253 -25.62 10.80 -19.61
N GLN A 254 -26.20 9.97 -18.74
CA GLN A 254 -25.49 9.26 -17.67
C GLN A 254 -24.82 10.20 -16.66
N LEU A 255 -25.60 11.03 -15.98
CA LEU A 255 -25.12 11.84 -14.86
C LEU A 255 -24.43 10.93 -13.82
N THR A 256 -23.17 11.24 -13.50
CA THR A 256 -22.40 10.48 -12.52
C THR A 256 -22.87 10.80 -11.10
N PHE A 257 -23.08 9.74 -10.32
CA PHE A 257 -23.33 9.77 -8.88
C PHE A 257 -22.10 9.27 -8.12
N VAL A 258 -21.83 9.85 -6.95
CA VAL A 258 -20.76 9.41 -6.04
C VAL A 258 -21.33 8.97 -4.70
N PRO A 259 -20.67 8.06 -3.98
CA PRO A 259 -21.05 7.72 -2.61
C PRO A 259 -21.13 8.98 -1.74
N ALA A 260 -22.22 9.11 -1.00
CA ALA A 260 -22.43 10.21 -0.07
C ALA A 260 -23.24 9.74 1.12
N ALA A 261 -23.04 10.38 2.27
CA ALA A 261 -23.91 10.20 3.43
C ALA A 261 -25.25 10.91 3.17
N THR A 262 -26.10 10.34 2.33
CA THR A 262 -27.51 10.71 2.12
C THR A 262 -28.37 9.47 2.34
N ASP A 263 -29.70 9.61 2.44
CA ASP A 263 -30.57 8.44 2.61
C ASP A 263 -30.51 7.49 1.41
N ARG A 264 -30.23 8.02 0.21
CA ARG A 264 -30.01 7.22 -1.01
C ARG A 264 -28.58 6.68 -1.13
N GLY A 265 -27.65 7.16 -0.30
CA GLY A 265 -26.24 6.79 -0.36
C GLY A 265 -25.43 7.38 -1.50
N THR A 266 -26.02 8.30 -2.26
CA THR A 266 -25.35 9.00 -3.35
C THR A 266 -25.64 10.50 -3.35
N ALA A 267 -24.73 11.25 -3.94
CA ALA A 267 -24.95 12.62 -4.40
C ALA A 267 -24.64 12.70 -5.89
N THR A 268 -25.35 13.56 -6.62
CA THR A 268 -24.97 13.87 -7.99
C THR A 268 -23.65 14.64 -8.00
N THR A 269 -23.00 14.67 -9.15
CA THR A 269 -21.86 15.57 -9.39
C THR A 269 -22.27 16.91 -9.99
N LEU A 270 -23.58 17.15 -10.09
CA LEU A 270 -24.16 18.29 -10.77
C LEU A 270 -24.04 19.54 -9.88
N VAL A 271 -23.59 20.62 -10.50
CA VAL A 271 -23.63 21.97 -9.94
C VAL A 271 -24.32 22.86 -10.97
N VAL A 272 -25.48 23.37 -10.60
CA VAL A 272 -26.24 24.34 -11.40
C VAL A 272 -25.95 25.74 -10.91
N ARG A 273 -25.65 26.65 -11.84
CA ARG A 273 -25.48 28.07 -11.56
C ARG A 273 -26.49 28.89 -12.35
N VAL A 274 -27.06 29.89 -11.70
CA VAL A 274 -27.95 30.87 -12.31
C VAL A 274 -27.35 32.25 -12.08
N ASP A 275 -27.06 32.98 -13.17
CA ASP A 275 -26.31 34.24 -13.13
C ASP A 275 -24.98 34.11 -12.37
N GLY A 276 -24.32 32.95 -12.50
CA GLY A 276 -23.07 32.62 -11.82
C GLY A 276 -23.22 32.18 -10.35
N VAL A 277 -24.40 32.27 -9.75
CA VAL A 277 -24.66 31.85 -8.37
C VAL A 277 -25.02 30.37 -8.32
N ALA A 278 -24.36 29.58 -7.47
CA ALA A 278 -24.68 28.16 -7.31
C ALA A 278 -26.01 27.99 -6.57
N TRP A 279 -26.92 27.22 -7.17
CA TRP A 279 -28.19 26.83 -6.55
C TRP A 279 -28.00 25.47 -5.85
N SER A 280 -28.85 25.15 -4.89
CA SER A 280 -28.75 23.91 -4.11
C SER A 280 -29.64 22.81 -4.70
N GLU A 281 -29.11 21.60 -4.83
CA GLU A 281 -29.91 20.43 -5.19
C GLU A 281 -30.75 19.99 -3.98
N VAL A 282 -32.03 19.71 -4.20
CA VAL A 282 -32.94 19.09 -3.23
C VAL A 282 -33.59 17.85 -3.83
N GLU A 283 -33.94 16.87 -2.98
CA GLU A 283 -34.61 15.65 -3.44
C GLU A 283 -36.01 15.94 -4.03
N ALA A 284 -36.74 16.84 -3.39
CA ALA A 284 -38.04 17.32 -3.84
C ALA A 284 -38.17 18.80 -3.53
N LEU A 285 -38.87 19.53 -4.41
CA LEU A 285 -39.14 20.94 -4.23
C LEU A 285 -40.17 21.23 -3.13
N TYR A 286 -40.95 20.21 -2.73
CA TYR A 286 -42.11 20.35 -1.84
C TYR A 286 -41.78 21.02 -0.49
N ASP A 287 -40.59 20.75 0.07
CA ASP A 287 -40.19 21.32 1.38
C ASP A 287 -39.48 22.68 1.25
N ALA A 288 -39.26 23.19 0.03
CA ALA A 288 -38.54 24.44 -0.22
C ALA A 288 -39.45 25.66 -0.11
N GLY A 289 -38.95 26.75 0.45
CA GLY A 289 -39.63 28.04 0.51
C GLY A 289 -39.65 28.76 -0.86
N PRO A 290 -40.52 29.79 -1.01
CA PRO A 290 -40.73 30.49 -2.28
C PRO A 290 -39.49 31.26 -2.79
N ASP A 291 -38.58 31.64 -1.90
CA ASP A 291 -37.36 32.40 -2.22
C ASP A 291 -36.10 31.51 -2.31
N ASP A 292 -36.23 30.21 -2.02
CA ASP A 292 -35.10 29.29 -1.94
C ASP A 292 -34.53 29.02 -3.34
N GLN A 293 -33.21 29.23 -3.48
CA GLN A 293 -32.47 28.98 -4.71
C GLN A 293 -32.15 27.49 -4.85
N VAL A 294 -33.18 26.70 -5.18
CA VAL A 294 -33.10 25.25 -5.25
C VAL A 294 -33.54 24.69 -6.60
N TYR A 295 -33.04 23.50 -6.92
CA TYR A 295 -33.49 22.69 -8.04
C TYR A 295 -33.59 21.22 -7.63
N ALA A 296 -34.42 20.46 -8.34
CA ALA A 296 -34.51 19.01 -8.20
C ALA A 296 -34.07 18.31 -9.48
N VAL A 297 -33.38 17.19 -9.34
CA VAL A 297 -32.96 16.35 -10.47
C VAL A 297 -33.98 15.23 -10.68
N ARG A 298 -34.44 15.07 -11.92
CA ARG A 298 -35.35 14.00 -12.35
C ARG A 298 -34.67 13.16 -13.41
N ILE A 299 -34.78 11.84 -13.27
CA ILE A 299 -34.29 10.87 -14.26
C ILE A 299 -35.52 10.14 -14.78
N ASP A 300 -35.74 10.23 -16.08
CA ASP A 300 -36.85 9.54 -16.75
C ASP A 300 -36.48 8.07 -17.04
N ASP A 301 -37.48 7.25 -17.41
CA ASP A 301 -37.31 5.83 -17.71
C ASP A 301 -36.29 5.56 -18.85
N ASP A 302 -36.08 6.53 -19.75
CA ASP A 302 -35.10 6.45 -20.84
C ASP A 302 -33.68 6.89 -20.42
N GLY A 303 -33.48 7.22 -19.13
CA GLY A 303 -32.22 7.72 -18.58
C GLY A 303 -31.95 9.20 -18.85
N THR A 304 -32.90 9.94 -19.44
CA THR A 304 -32.80 11.39 -19.60
C THR A 304 -32.79 12.07 -18.24
N THR A 305 -31.78 12.89 -17.98
CA THR A 305 -31.72 13.73 -16.78
C THR A 305 -32.28 15.13 -17.05
N ARG A 306 -33.20 15.57 -16.18
CA ARG A 306 -33.82 16.89 -16.19
C ARG A 306 -33.55 17.62 -14.87
N VAL A 307 -33.19 18.88 -14.97
CA VAL A 307 -33.10 19.82 -13.84
C VAL A 307 -34.39 20.60 -13.79
N VAL A 308 -35.12 20.53 -12.68
CA VAL A 308 -36.43 21.17 -12.49
C VAL A 308 -36.33 22.24 -11.41
N PHE A 309 -36.78 23.45 -11.72
CA PHE A 309 -36.75 24.60 -10.81
C PHE A 309 -38.10 24.83 -10.12
N GLY A 310 -38.12 25.77 -9.17
CA GLY A 310 -39.32 26.09 -8.39
C GLY A 310 -40.45 26.75 -9.18
N ASP A 311 -41.62 26.79 -8.56
CA ASP A 311 -42.83 27.47 -9.06
C ASP A 311 -43.09 28.83 -8.38
N GLY A 312 -42.20 29.27 -7.49
CA GLY A 312 -42.35 30.48 -6.69
C GLY A 312 -43.16 30.28 -5.40
N GLN A 313 -43.59 29.05 -5.10
CA GLN A 313 -44.11 28.63 -3.80
C GLN A 313 -43.19 27.58 -3.17
N HIS A 314 -42.81 26.59 -3.98
CA HIS A 314 -41.95 25.46 -3.68
C HIS A 314 -40.61 25.65 -4.41
N GLY A 315 -39.76 26.52 -3.86
CA GLY A 315 -38.54 26.99 -4.51
C GLY A 315 -38.76 28.20 -5.41
N ARG A 316 -37.68 28.96 -5.59
CA ARG A 316 -37.65 30.17 -6.41
C ARG A 316 -37.74 29.85 -7.90
N ARG A 317 -38.50 30.68 -8.64
CA ARG A 317 -38.47 30.67 -10.11
C ARG A 317 -37.15 31.22 -10.63
N LEU A 318 -36.79 30.80 -11.83
CA LEU A 318 -35.62 31.34 -12.50
C LEU A 318 -35.80 32.84 -12.80
N PRO A 319 -34.78 33.69 -12.55
CA PRO A 319 -34.78 35.04 -13.07
C PRO A 319 -34.71 35.02 -14.60
N THR A 320 -35.45 35.94 -15.24
CA THR A 320 -35.38 36.10 -16.68
C THR A 320 -34.00 36.56 -17.11
N GLY A 321 -33.35 35.80 -17.99
CA GLY A 321 -32.00 36.10 -18.48
C GLY A 321 -31.71 35.38 -19.79
N SER A 322 -30.54 35.65 -20.38
CA SER A 322 -30.10 35.01 -21.62
C SER A 322 -28.94 34.07 -21.33
N LEU A 323 -29.12 32.77 -21.59
CA LEU A 323 -28.12 31.72 -21.30
C LEU A 323 -27.55 31.82 -19.87
N ASN A 324 -28.37 32.25 -18.93
CA ASN A 324 -27.95 32.51 -17.55
C ASN A 324 -27.96 31.26 -16.67
N VAL A 325 -28.50 30.14 -17.17
CA VAL A 325 -28.51 28.86 -16.46
C VAL A 325 -27.41 27.98 -17.03
N THR A 326 -26.42 27.64 -16.21
CA THR A 326 -25.29 26.78 -16.57
C THR A 326 -25.20 25.59 -15.62
N ALA A 327 -24.62 24.49 -16.11
CA ALA A 327 -24.39 23.29 -15.34
C ALA A 327 -22.95 22.80 -15.54
N SER A 328 -22.34 22.32 -14.46
CA SER A 328 -21.13 21.51 -14.52
C SER A 328 -21.38 20.18 -13.84
N TYR A 329 -20.96 19.10 -14.47
CA TYR A 329 -21.21 17.73 -13.99
C TYR A 329 -20.25 16.73 -14.64
N ARG A 330 -20.31 15.49 -14.16
CA ARG A 330 -19.63 14.37 -14.81
C ARG A 330 -20.62 13.47 -15.53
N SER A 331 -20.21 12.98 -16.69
CA SER A 331 -20.92 11.97 -17.48
C SER A 331 -20.15 10.65 -17.47
N GLY A 332 -20.86 9.55 -17.24
CA GLY A 332 -20.32 8.21 -17.18
C GLY A 332 -20.77 7.49 -15.92
N MET A 333 -21.21 6.24 -16.07
CA MET A 333 -21.70 5.39 -14.98
C MET A 333 -21.49 3.90 -15.28
N GLY A 334 -21.75 3.06 -14.28
CA GLY A 334 -21.76 1.61 -14.46
C GLY A 334 -20.38 0.97 -14.58
N VAL A 335 -20.39 -0.32 -14.96
CA VAL A 335 -19.21 -1.20 -14.98
C VAL A 335 -18.10 -0.73 -15.92
N ALA A 336 -18.39 0.15 -16.88
CA ALA A 336 -17.38 0.79 -17.72
C ALA A 336 -16.36 1.60 -16.89
N GLY A 337 -16.72 2.04 -15.69
CA GLY A 337 -15.82 2.68 -14.75
C GLY A 337 -14.94 1.71 -13.94
N GLN A 338 -15.22 0.40 -13.96
CA GLN A 338 -14.41 -0.61 -13.29
C GLN A 338 -13.29 -1.04 -14.22
N VAL A 339 -12.09 -0.52 -13.96
CA VAL A 339 -10.90 -0.82 -14.74
C VAL A 339 -9.88 -1.59 -13.91
N ALA A 340 -9.14 -2.48 -14.55
CA ALA A 340 -8.08 -3.23 -13.90
C ALA A 340 -7.00 -2.31 -13.29
N GLU A 341 -6.18 -2.86 -12.40
CA GLU A 341 -4.95 -2.20 -12.00
C GLU A 341 -4.08 -1.84 -13.22
N GLN A 342 -3.26 -0.81 -13.09
CA GLN A 342 -2.29 -0.38 -14.09
C GLN A 342 -2.89 0.09 -15.43
N SER A 343 -4.19 0.29 -15.50
CA SER A 343 -4.90 0.76 -16.70
C SER A 343 -4.99 2.29 -16.77
N LEU A 344 -5.06 2.98 -15.63
CA LEU A 344 -5.13 4.43 -15.52
C LEU A 344 -3.72 5.04 -15.55
N THR A 345 -3.17 5.18 -16.75
CA THR A 345 -1.79 5.63 -16.99
C THR A 345 -1.66 7.03 -17.59
N LEU A 346 -2.76 7.60 -18.09
CA LEU A 346 -2.75 8.86 -18.82
C LEU A 346 -2.83 10.08 -17.89
N LEU A 347 -1.79 10.91 -17.93
CA LEU A 347 -1.78 12.25 -17.35
C LEU A 347 -2.41 13.27 -18.32
N LYS A 348 -3.70 13.61 -18.12
CA LYS A 348 -4.40 14.61 -18.96
C LYS A 348 -3.80 16.01 -18.79
N SER A 349 -3.44 16.38 -17.56
CA SER A 349 -2.58 17.52 -17.25
C SER A 349 -1.23 17.00 -16.75
N ARG A 350 -0.14 17.75 -16.98
CA ARG A 350 1.22 17.39 -16.52
C ARG A 350 1.70 18.41 -15.48
N PRO A 351 1.30 18.27 -14.20
CA PRO A 351 1.85 19.09 -13.12
C PRO A 351 3.38 18.98 -13.07
N LEU A 352 4.04 20.05 -12.66
CA LEU A 352 5.50 20.07 -12.52
C LEU A 352 5.95 18.97 -11.54
N GLY A 353 6.99 18.21 -11.90
CA GLY A 353 7.53 17.14 -11.06
C GLY A 353 6.84 15.77 -11.21
N ILE A 354 5.68 15.68 -11.87
CA ILE A 354 4.98 14.40 -12.07
C ILE A 354 5.28 13.86 -13.48
N ARG A 355 5.91 12.69 -13.56
CA ARG A 355 6.29 12.05 -14.84
C ARG A 355 5.27 11.04 -15.35
N ALA A 356 4.61 10.32 -14.45
CA ALA A 356 3.65 9.28 -14.77
C ALA A 356 2.62 9.14 -13.65
N VAL A 357 1.47 8.58 -13.98
CA VAL A 357 0.44 8.15 -13.04
C VAL A 357 0.13 6.68 -13.31
N ILE A 358 -0.27 5.96 -12.27
CA ILE A 358 -0.73 4.58 -12.38
C ILE A 358 -1.71 4.30 -11.23
N ASN A 359 -2.78 3.57 -11.49
CA ASN A 359 -3.60 3.01 -10.41
C ASN A 359 -3.00 1.68 -9.96
N ARG A 360 -2.59 1.59 -8.69
CA ARG A 360 -2.10 0.33 -8.07
C ARG A 360 -3.21 -0.56 -7.53
N SER A 361 -4.45 -0.10 -7.61
CA SER A 361 -5.63 -0.87 -7.27
C SER A 361 -6.64 -0.75 -8.41
N PRO A 362 -7.39 -1.81 -8.71
CA PRO A 362 -8.47 -1.74 -9.70
C PRO A 362 -9.54 -0.74 -9.23
N ALA A 363 -10.18 -0.06 -10.17
CA ALA A 363 -11.35 0.76 -9.85
C ALA A 363 -12.55 -0.17 -9.59
N ARG A 364 -13.25 0.06 -8.47
CA ARG A 364 -14.36 -0.75 -7.98
C ARG A 364 -15.54 0.14 -7.58
N GLY A 365 -16.62 -0.48 -7.11
CA GLY A 365 -17.76 0.24 -6.54
C GLY A 365 -18.74 0.83 -7.56
N ALA A 366 -18.53 0.59 -8.86
CA ALA A 366 -19.51 1.01 -9.86
C ALA A 366 -20.75 0.12 -9.83
N ALA A 367 -21.93 0.73 -10.00
CA ALA A 367 -23.19 0.05 -10.22
C ALA A 367 -23.84 0.57 -11.52
N PRO A 368 -24.51 -0.29 -12.31
CA PRO A 368 -25.31 0.18 -13.44
C PRO A 368 -26.49 1.03 -12.95
N ALA A 369 -27.16 1.71 -13.88
CA ALA A 369 -28.43 2.35 -13.57
C ALA A 369 -29.42 1.32 -13.00
N GLU A 370 -30.22 1.76 -12.03
CA GLU A 370 -31.27 0.91 -11.45
C GLU A 370 -32.27 0.53 -12.55
N THR A 371 -32.60 -0.77 -12.65
CA THR A 371 -33.62 -1.22 -13.60
C THR A 371 -35.02 -1.02 -13.01
N LEU A 372 -36.04 -1.01 -13.86
CA LEU A 372 -37.42 -0.93 -13.40
C LEU A 372 -37.80 -2.12 -12.48
N ALA A 373 -37.22 -3.29 -12.69
CA ALA A 373 -37.42 -4.45 -11.82
C ALA A 373 -36.79 -4.24 -10.44
N ASP A 374 -35.57 -3.69 -10.38
CA ASP A 374 -34.91 -3.32 -9.13
C ASP A 374 -35.72 -2.26 -8.38
N ALA A 375 -36.18 -1.22 -9.10
CA ALA A 375 -36.97 -0.12 -8.53
C ALA A 375 -38.28 -0.61 -7.87
N ARG A 376 -38.91 -1.65 -8.40
CA ARG A 376 -40.12 -2.26 -7.78
C ARG A 376 -39.81 -2.90 -6.42
N ILE A 377 -38.59 -3.40 -6.23
CA ILE A 377 -38.13 -4.03 -4.98
C ILE A 377 -37.68 -2.96 -3.99
N SER A 378 -36.93 -1.96 -4.46
CA SER A 378 -36.31 -0.91 -3.63
C SER A 378 -37.29 0.21 -3.24
N ALA A 379 -38.17 0.67 -4.14
CA ALA A 379 -39.03 1.83 -3.90
C ALA A 379 -39.87 1.73 -2.59
N PRO A 380 -40.49 0.57 -2.25
CA PRO A 380 -41.23 0.44 -1.00
C PRO A 380 -40.36 0.58 0.27
N GLN A 381 -39.05 0.32 0.19
CA GLN A 381 -38.15 0.34 1.35
C GLN A 381 -38.03 1.75 1.94
N SER A 382 -38.04 2.79 1.09
CA SER A 382 -38.03 4.19 1.52
C SER A 382 -39.22 4.54 2.43
N VAL A 383 -40.38 3.96 2.17
CA VAL A 383 -41.61 4.16 2.96
C VAL A 383 -41.61 3.31 4.22
N ARG A 384 -41.03 2.10 4.19
CA ARG A 384 -41.02 1.18 5.35
C ARG A 384 -40.29 1.76 6.56
N VAL A 385 -39.21 2.50 6.33
CA VAL A 385 -38.37 3.04 7.40
C VAL A 385 -38.94 4.37 7.93
N LEU A 386 -39.89 5.03 7.24
CA LEU A 386 -40.49 6.33 7.63
C LEU A 386 -39.48 7.36 8.19
N GLY A 387 -38.24 7.34 7.68
CA GLY A 387 -37.15 8.19 8.12
C GLY A 387 -36.54 7.89 9.50
N ARG A 388 -36.78 6.71 10.10
CA ARG A 388 -36.16 6.25 11.37
C ARG A 388 -35.84 4.76 11.36
N ILE A 389 -34.67 4.38 11.89
CA ILE A 389 -34.22 2.98 11.98
C ILE A 389 -34.37 2.50 13.42
N VAL A 390 -35.29 1.55 13.65
CA VAL A 390 -35.62 1.06 15.01
C VAL A 390 -35.44 -0.45 15.12
N SER A 391 -36.06 -1.21 14.22
CA SER A 391 -36.01 -2.67 14.21
C SER A 391 -34.75 -3.17 13.49
N LEU A 392 -34.36 -4.43 13.75
CA LEU A 392 -33.29 -5.08 12.97
C LEU A 392 -33.62 -5.10 11.47
N THR A 393 -34.87 -5.36 11.11
CA THR A 393 -35.30 -5.34 9.71
C THR A 393 -35.16 -3.94 9.10
N ASP A 394 -35.33 -2.87 9.87
CA ASP A 394 -35.16 -1.50 9.36
C ASP A 394 -33.70 -1.23 8.95
N TYR A 395 -32.71 -1.82 9.65
CA TYR A 395 -31.31 -1.73 9.25
C TYR A 395 -31.06 -2.43 7.90
N GLU A 396 -31.66 -3.61 7.69
CA GLU A 396 -31.53 -4.34 6.43
C GLU A 396 -32.23 -3.58 5.29
N ASP A 397 -33.47 -3.13 5.50
CA ASP A 397 -34.26 -2.39 4.51
C ASP A 397 -33.62 -1.04 4.15
N PHE A 398 -33.10 -0.29 5.15
CA PHE A 398 -32.37 0.95 4.89
C PHE A 398 -31.10 0.70 4.08
N ALA A 399 -30.32 -0.33 4.45
CA ALA A 399 -29.10 -0.66 3.75
C ALA A 399 -29.36 -1.13 2.31
N LEU A 400 -30.43 -1.88 2.05
CA LEU A 400 -30.81 -2.32 0.70
C LEU A 400 -31.25 -1.16 -0.21
N GLY A 401 -31.83 -0.10 0.37
CA GLY A 401 -32.14 1.15 -0.33
C GLY A 401 -30.93 2.05 -0.59
N PHE A 402 -29.78 1.74 0.00
CA PHE A 402 -28.56 2.52 -0.12
C PHE A 402 -27.78 2.14 -1.39
N ALA A 403 -27.43 3.14 -2.19
CA ALA A 403 -26.72 2.94 -3.44
C ALA A 403 -25.40 2.17 -3.26
N GLY A 404 -25.16 1.22 -4.16
CA GLY A 404 -23.98 0.35 -4.12
C GLY A 404 -24.17 -0.92 -3.28
N ILE A 405 -25.17 -0.98 -2.40
CA ILE A 405 -25.50 -2.19 -1.63
C ILE A 405 -26.43 -3.08 -2.45
N GLY A 406 -26.13 -4.38 -2.48
CA GLY A 406 -26.95 -5.41 -3.11
C GLY A 406 -27.58 -6.39 -2.12
N LYS A 407 -26.89 -6.66 -1.01
CA LYS A 407 -27.36 -7.58 0.04
C LYS A 407 -27.00 -7.01 1.40
N ALA A 408 -27.89 -7.20 2.37
CA ALA A 408 -27.68 -6.78 3.75
C ALA A 408 -28.19 -7.87 4.71
N LYS A 409 -27.45 -8.07 5.80
CA LYS A 409 -27.87 -8.93 6.91
C LYS A 409 -27.44 -8.32 8.23
N VAL A 410 -28.38 -8.15 9.14
CA VAL A 410 -28.09 -7.62 10.48
C VAL A 410 -28.11 -8.73 11.53
N ALA A 411 -27.30 -8.56 12.57
CA ALA A 411 -27.34 -9.36 13.79
C ALA A 411 -27.23 -8.47 15.03
N ALA A 412 -28.03 -8.75 16.04
CA ALA A 412 -27.83 -8.23 17.39
C ALA A 412 -26.83 -9.13 18.13
N LEU A 413 -25.68 -8.57 18.48
CA LEU A 413 -24.59 -9.29 19.13
C LEU A 413 -24.35 -8.76 20.54
N ARG A 414 -23.61 -9.55 21.33
CA ARG A 414 -23.23 -9.19 22.69
C ARG A 414 -21.71 -9.26 22.84
N LEU A 415 -21.10 -8.09 23.05
CA LEU A 415 -19.67 -7.95 23.36
C LEU A 415 -19.54 -7.74 24.88
N GLY A 416 -19.27 -8.82 25.61
CA GLY A 416 -19.31 -8.81 27.07
C GLY A 416 -20.71 -8.47 27.61
N ARG A 417 -20.86 -7.31 28.28
CA ARG A 417 -22.15 -6.82 28.80
C ARG A 417 -22.87 -5.84 27.85
N ARG A 418 -22.25 -5.46 26.73
CA ARG A 418 -22.81 -4.48 25.79
C ARG A 418 -23.52 -5.17 24.63
N GLN A 419 -24.72 -4.71 24.31
CA GLN A 419 -25.40 -5.06 23.07
C GLN A 419 -24.90 -4.18 21.93
N VAL A 420 -24.62 -4.81 20.78
CA VAL A 420 -24.16 -4.13 19.57
C VAL A 420 -24.95 -4.64 18.37
N VAL A 421 -25.10 -3.79 17.37
CA VAL A 421 -25.72 -4.13 16.10
C VAL A 421 -24.60 -4.32 15.08
N HIS A 422 -24.56 -5.47 14.41
CA HIS A 422 -23.61 -5.73 13.33
C HIS A 422 -24.37 -5.90 12.03
N LEU A 423 -24.08 -5.04 11.06
CA LEU A 423 -24.64 -5.06 9.72
C LEU A 423 -23.56 -5.53 8.73
N SER A 424 -23.78 -6.71 8.17
CA SER A 424 -22.99 -7.24 7.06
C SER A 424 -23.61 -6.86 5.73
N VAL A 425 -22.82 -6.31 4.82
CA VAL A 425 -23.27 -5.90 3.50
C VAL A 425 -22.42 -6.48 2.38
N ALA A 426 -23.05 -6.71 1.24
CA ALA A 426 -22.40 -7.11 0.00
C ALA A 426 -22.73 -6.09 -1.11
N PRO A 427 -21.80 -5.85 -2.05
CA PRO A 427 -22.02 -4.90 -3.15
C PRO A 427 -23.15 -5.31 -4.09
N ARG A 428 -23.63 -4.39 -4.92
CA ARG A 428 -24.68 -4.71 -5.92
C ARG A 428 -24.22 -5.71 -6.97
N LEU A 429 -22.97 -5.61 -7.40
CA LEU A 429 -22.34 -6.58 -8.30
C LEU A 429 -21.50 -7.56 -7.49
N GLU A 430 -21.30 -8.77 -8.02
CA GLU A 430 -20.47 -9.79 -7.36
C GLU A 430 -19.10 -9.23 -6.98
N GLY A 431 -18.75 -9.39 -5.70
CA GLY A 431 -17.51 -8.88 -5.14
C GLY A 431 -17.61 -8.73 -3.62
N VAL A 432 -16.55 -8.21 -3.02
CA VAL A 432 -16.49 -7.89 -1.59
C VAL A 432 -15.99 -6.45 -1.46
N PHE A 433 -16.62 -5.66 -0.60
CA PHE A 433 -16.14 -4.33 -0.27
C PHE A 433 -14.76 -4.40 0.38
N ASP A 434 -13.91 -3.43 0.06
CA ASP A 434 -12.75 -3.15 0.90
C ASP A 434 -13.24 -2.63 2.26
N PRO A 435 -12.70 -3.08 3.41
CA PRO A 435 -13.08 -2.53 4.72
C PRO A 435 -12.97 -1.00 4.81
N ALA A 436 -12.07 -0.37 4.04
CA ALA A 436 -11.89 1.08 4.00
C ALA A 436 -12.78 1.79 2.95
N ASP A 437 -13.67 1.07 2.25
CA ASP A 437 -14.53 1.61 1.20
C ASP A 437 -15.42 2.75 1.73
N SER A 438 -15.46 3.86 0.98
CA SER A 438 -16.23 5.05 1.38
C SER A 438 -17.74 4.81 1.40
N THR A 439 -18.24 3.81 0.67
CA THR A 439 -19.64 3.40 0.67
C THR A 439 -20.04 2.88 2.06
N LEU A 440 -19.18 2.07 2.69
CA LEU A 440 -19.44 1.54 4.04
C LEU A 440 -19.48 2.66 5.09
N ARG A 441 -18.55 3.63 4.98
CA ARG A 441 -18.52 4.81 5.86
C ARG A 441 -19.76 5.67 5.68
N SER A 442 -20.13 5.96 4.42
CA SER A 442 -21.30 6.77 4.08
C SER A 442 -22.60 6.11 4.56
N LEU A 443 -22.69 4.78 4.43
CA LEU A 443 -23.81 4.00 4.95
C LEU A 443 -23.90 4.09 6.48
N ALA A 444 -22.77 3.90 7.18
CA ALA A 444 -22.73 4.03 8.63
C ALA A 444 -23.17 5.43 9.08
N GLU A 445 -22.64 6.50 8.48
CA GLU A 445 -23.02 7.89 8.79
C GLU A 445 -24.49 8.21 8.48
N ALA A 446 -25.04 7.63 7.40
CA ALA A 446 -26.46 7.77 7.08
C ALA A 446 -27.35 7.05 8.09
N ILE A 447 -26.98 5.83 8.48
CA ILE A 447 -27.68 5.08 9.52
C ILE A 447 -27.61 5.82 10.86
N GLU A 448 -26.44 6.31 11.28
CA GLU A 448 -26.24 7.03 12.55
C GLU A 448 -27.14 8.27 12.70
N ARG A 449 -27.47 8.97 11.61
CA ARG A 449 -28.40 10.12 11.64
C ARG A 449 -29.87 9.73 11.83
N ARG A 450 -30.22 8.46 11.60
CA ARG A 450 -31.60 7.97 11.52
C ARG A 450 -31.96 6.98 12.64
N ARG A 451 -30.95 6.36 13.26
CA ARG A 451 -31.12 5.34 14.31
C ARG A 451 -31.12 5.93 15.71
N ASP A 452 -31.52 5.11 16.68
CA ASP A 452 -31.25 5.36 18.09
C ASP A 452 -29.77 5.08 18.45
N PRO A 453 -29.06 5.99 19.14
CA PRO A 453 -27.65 5.84 19.49
C PRO A 453 -27.38 4.91 20.68
N GLY A 454 -28.40 4.30 21.29
CA GLY A 454 -28.28 3.46 22.49
C GLY A 454 -27.47 2.16 22.30
N HIS A 455 -27.27 1.73 21.06
CA HIS A 455 -26.42 0.57 20.73
C HIS A 455 -25.21 1.00 19.88
N ARG A 456 -24.10 0.27 19.94
CA ARG A 456 -23.00 0.51 18.97
C ARG A 456 -23.31 -0.20 17.66
N LEU A 457 -23.14 0.47 16.52
CA LEU A 457 -23.25 -0.12 15.19
C LEU A 457 -21.86 -0.46 14.65
N PHE A 458 -21.77 -1.63 14.02
CA PHE A 458 -20.66 -2.02 13.16
C PHE A 458 -21.21 -2.30 11.76
N VAL A 459 -20.66 -1.65 10.75
CA VAL A 459 -20.95 -1.93 9.34
C VAL A 459 -19.69 -2.56 8.75
N ALA A 460 -19.81 -3.75 8.17
CA ALA A 460 -18.65 -4.47 7.63
C ALA A 460 -19.01 -5.21 6.34
N PRO A 461 -18.01 -5.48 5.47
CA PRO A 461 -18.20 -6.40 4.35
C PRO A 461 -18.65 -7.78 4.83
N HIS A 462 -19.37 -8.52 3.99
CA HIS A 462 -19.66 -9.92 4.26
C HIS A 462 -18.42 -10.81 4.10
N ARG A 463 -18.51 -12.04 4.63
CA ARG A 463 -17.51 -13.08 4.40
C ARG A 463 -17.92 -13.92 3.19
N GLN A 464 -17.21 -13.75 2.07
CA GLN A 464 -17.41 -14.58 0.88
C GLN A 464 -16.89 -16.01 1.14
N ARG A 465 -17.72 -17.01 0.84
CA ARG A 465 -17.38 -18.44 0.87
C ARG A 465 -17.86 -19.11 -0.41
N TYR A 466 -17.15 -20.16 -0.80
CA TYR A 466 -17.49 -20.97 -1.98
C TYR A 466 -17.66 -22.43 -1.59
N PHE A 467 -18.47 -23.16 -2.36
CA PHE A 467 -18.63 -24.60 -2.23
C PHE A 467 -18.26 -25.32 -3.52
N GLN A 468 -18.00 -26.62 -3.40
CA GLN A 468 -17.77 -27.52 -4.51
C GLN A 468 -18.70 -28.72 -4.42
N ILE A 469 -19.06 -29.25 -5.59
CA ILE A 469 -19.90 -30.43 -5.75
C ILE A 469 -19.26 -31.42 -6.72
N ALA A 470 -19.58 -32.69 -6.51
CA ALA A 470 -19.39 -33.75 -7.48
C ALA A 470 -20.72 -34.50 -7.61
N ALA A 471 -21.19 -34.69 -8.84
CA ALA A 471 -22.46 -35.35 -9.11
C ALA A 471 -22.38 -36.23 -10.36
N LYS A 472 -23.18 -37.31 -10.36
CA LYS A 472 -23.48 -38.12 -11.53
C LYS A 472 -24.88 -37.80 -12.03
N LEU A 473 -25.01 -37.71 -13.34
CA LEU A 473 -26.26 -37.36 -14.02
C LEU A 473 -26.54 -38.41 -15.09
N ALA A 474 -27.71 -39.05 -15.01
CA ALA A 474 -28.21 -39.80 -16.15
C ALA A 474 -29.01 -38.87 -17.05
N TYR A 475 -28.68 -38.85 -18.35
CA TYR A 475 -29.37 -38.02 -19.33
C TYR A 475 -30.19 -38.85 -20.32
N ASP A 476 -31.26 -38.24 -20.83
CA ASP A 476 -32.10 -38.82 -21.87
C ASP A 476 -31.32 -38.85 -23.19
N ARG A 477 -31.19 -40.05 -23.77
CA ARG A 477 -30.46 -40.33 -25.02
C ARG A 477 -30.88 -39.47 -26.23
N ARG A 478 -32.06 -38.84 -26.19
CA ARG A 478 -32.55 -37.92 -27.23
C ARG A 478 -31.81 -36.59 -27.21
N TYR A 479 -31.21 -36.23 -26.08
CA TYR A 479 -30.40 -35.03 -25.90
C TYR A 479 -28.92 -35.34 -26.13
N ARG A 480 -28.17 -34.30 -26.50
CA ARG A 480 -26.72 -34.33 -26.53
C ARG A 480 -26.15 -34.17 -25.11
N PRO A 481 -25.18 -34.99 -24.67
CA PRO A 481 -24.64 -34.91 -23.32
C PRO A 481 -24.02 -33.55 -23.01
N GLU A 482 -23.34 -32.94 -23.98
CA GLU A 482 -22.74 -31.62 -23.84
C GLU A 482 -23.77 -30.51 -23.56
N ASP A 483 -24.94 -30.58 -24.21
CA ASP A 483 -26.01 -29.60 -24.03
C ASP A 483 -26.66 -29.74 -22.64
N VAL A 484 -26.89 -30.98 -22.20
CA VAL A 484 -27.43 -31.24 -20.85
C VAL A 484 -26.44 -30.81 -19.77
N ARG A 485 -25.15 -31.13 -19.93
CA ARG A 485 -24.08 -30.67 -19.03
C ARG A 485 -24.09 -29.15 -18.91
N ALA A 486 -24.03 -28.45 -20.04
CA ALA A 486 -24.00 -26.99 -20.07
C ALA A 486 -25.26 -26.37 -19.45
N ALA A 487 -26.44 -26.97 -19.68
CA ALA A 487 -27.69 -26.51 -19.08
C ALA A 487 -27.71 -26.70 -17.55
N VAL A 488 -27.20 -27.83 -17.04
CA VAL A 488 -27.09 -28.07 -15.60
C VAL A 488 -26.08 -27.12 -14.95
N GLU A 489 -24.91 -26.93 -15.55
CA GLU A 489 -23.92 -25.96 -15.08
C GLU A 489 -24.51 -24.55 -15.03
N ALA A 490 -25.22 -24.13 -16.08
CA ALA A 490 -25.88 -22.83 -16.14
C ALA A 490 -26.95 -22.66 -15.04
N GLU A 491 -27.81 -23.66 -14.81
CA GLU A 491 -28.83 -23.58 -13.75
C GLU A 491 -28.22 -23.54 -12.35
N LEU A 492 -27.17 -24.34 -12.10
CA LEU A 492 -26.45 -24.32 -10.83
C LEU A 492 -25.79 -22.96 -10.59
N LEU A 493 -25.12 -22.39 -11.59
CA LEU A 493 -24.49 -21.07 -11.49
C LEU A 493 -25.53 -19.95 -11.35
N ARG A 494 -26.68 -20.06 -12.01
CA ARG A 494 -27.77 -19.08 -11.87
C ARG A 494 -28.35 -19.12 -10.46
N ARG A 495 -28.78 -20.30 -9.99
CA ARG A 495 -29.51 -20.46 -8.72
C ARG A 495 -28.63 -20.35 -7.47
N PHE A 496 -27.38 -20.76 -7.58
CA PHE A 496 -26.42 -20.74 -6.47
C PHE A 496 -25.29 -19.72 -6.67
N GLY A 497 -25.38 -18.87 -7.69
CA GLY A 497 -24.49 -17.73 -7.90
C GLY A 497 -24.80 -16.55 -6.99
N TYR A 498 -24.04 -15.48 -7.18
CA TYR A 498 -24.14 -14.27 -6.37
C TYR A 498 -25.54 -13.66 -6.34
N ASP A 499 -26.18 -13.51 -7.50
CA ASP A 499 -27.43 -12.75 -7.63
C ASP A 499 -28.57 -13.35 -6.78
N GLU A 500 -28.79 -14.67 -6.87
CA GLU A 500 -29.90 -15.37 -6.19
C GLU A 500 -29.61 -15.71 -4.71
N ARG A 501 -28.33 -15.87 -4.33
CA ARG A 501 -27.99 -16.29 -2.95
C ARG A 501 -28.12 -15.14 -1.95
N ALA A 502 -28.72 -15.42 -0.81
CA ALA A 502 -28.80 -14.47 0.32
C ALA A 502 -27.66 -14.67 1.33
N LEU A 503 -27.33 -13.60 2.04
CA LEU A 503 -26.43 -13.63 3.20
C LEU A 503 -27.02 -14.49 4.33
N ALA A 504 -26.14 -15.19 5.07
CA ALA A 504 -26.51 -16.08 6.17
C ALA A 504 -27.54 -17.17 5.77
N SER A 505 -27.53 -17.58 4.50
CA SER A 505 -28.41 -18.63 4.00
C SER A 505 -27.64 -19.95 3.89
N ALA A 506 -28.09 -20.97 4.61
CA ALA A 506 -27.57 -22.32 4.42
C ALA A 506 -27.82 -22.84 2.98
N LEU A 507 -27.15 -23.93 2.64
CA LEU A 507 -27.29 -24.64 1.38
C LEU A 507 -27.44 -26.13 1.68
N SER A 508 -28.47 -26.76 1.15
CA SER A 508 -28.68 -28.20 1.32
C SER A 508 -28.34 -28.99 0.07
N ALA A 509 -27.88 -30.23 0.27
CA ALA A 509 -27.69 -31.21 -0.81
C ALA A 509 -28.99 -31.40 -1.62
N ALA A 510 -30.14 -31.43 -0.94
CA ALA A 510 -31.44 -31.58 -1.57
C ALA A 510 -31.80 -30.43 -2.53
N GLU A 511 -31.45 -29.19 -2.20
CA GLU A 511 -31.66 -28.05 -3.10
C GLU A 511 -30.81 -28.17 -4.37
N ILE A 512 -29.56 -28.63 -4.24
CA ILE A 512 -28.65 -28.83 -5.38
C ILE A 512 -29.17 -29.96 -6.26
N THR A 513 -29.52 -31.12 -5.68
CA THR A 513 -30.12 -32.24 -6.40
C THR A 513 -31.40 -31.82 -7.10
N ALA A 514 -32.30 -31.09 -6.43
CA ALA A 514 -33.54 -30.61 -7.03
C ALA A 514 -33.30 -29.62 -8.18
N ALA A 515 -32.27 -28.77 -8.09
CA ALA A 515 -31.88 -27.87 -9.17
C ALA A 515 -31.38 -28.65 -10.40
N MET A 516 -30.50 -29.64 -10.21
CA MET A 516 -30.01 -30.49 -11.30
C MET A 516 -31.15 -31.31 -11.92
N GLN A 517 -31.99 -31.92 -11.09
CA GLN A 517 -33.12 -32.74 -11.52
C GLN A 517 -34.18 -31.96 -12.32
N GLY A 518 -34.30 -30.65 -12.08
CA GLY A 518 -35.24 -29.78 -12.77
C GLY A 518 -34.84 -29.44 -14.22
N VAL A 519 -33.62 -29.76 -14.64
CA VAL A 519 -33.12 -29.41 -15.97
C VAL A 519 -33.66 -30.39 -17.02
N PRO A 520 -34.27 -29.91 -18.12
CA PRO A 520 -34.72 -30.78 -19.21
C PRO A 520 -33.60 -31.66 -19.75
N GLY A 521 -33.89 -32.96 -19.88
CA GLY A 521 -32.91 -33.96 -20.32
C GLY A 521 -32.22 -34.72 -19.19
N VAL A 522 -32.34 -34.28 -17.93
CA VAL A 522 -31.88 -35.05 -16.75
C VAL A 522 -32.95 -36.06 -16.33
N VAL A 523 -32.60 -37.35 -16.31
CA VAL A 523 -33.49 -38.44 -15.89
C VAL A 523 -33.33 -38.69 -14.39
N TYR A 524 -32.11 -38.78 -13.89
CA TYR A 524 -31.81 -38.73 -12.45
C TYR A 524 -30.52 -37.98 -12.18
N SER A 525 -30.39 -37.52 -10.94
CA SER A 525 -29.18 -36.89 -10.41
C SER A 525 -28.77 -37.54 -9.09
N ASP A 526 -27.49 -37.84 -8.95
CA ASP A 526 -26.87 -38.38 -7.75
C ASP A 526 -25.72 -37.46 -7.31
N LEU A 527 -25.83 -36.90 -6.11
CA LEU A 527 -24.88 -35.93 -5.58
C LEU A 527 -23.89 -36.66 -4.68
N ASP A 528 -22.70 -36.95 -5.19
CA ASP A 528 -21.63 -37.64 -4.47
C ASP A 528 -20.96 -36.73 -3.42
N GLN A 529 -20.90 -35.42 -3.67
CA GLN A 529 -20.15 -34.49 -2.82
C GLN A 529 -20.84 -33.13 -2.69
N LEU A 530 -20.83 -32.60 -1.47
CA LEU A 530 -21.05 -31.20 -1.16
C LEU A 530 -20.09 -30.79 -0.04
N SER A 531 -19.08 -29.97 -0.35
CA SER A 531 -18.09 -29.52 0.63
C SER A 531 -17.57 -28.10 0.36
N PRO A 532 -16.97 -27.42 1.35
CA PRO A 532 -16.35 -26.11 1.12
C PRO A 532 -15.28 -26.19 0.03
N TYR A 533 -15.24 -25.20 -0.85
CA TYR A 533 -14.24 -25.10 -1.89
C TYR A 533 -12.84 -24.90 -1.28
N GLY A 534 -11.83 -25.62 -1.78
CA GLY A 534 -10.45 -25.54 -1.29
C GLY A 534 -10.15 -26.31 0.00
N ALA A 535 -11.10 -27.06 0.55
CA ALA A 535 -10.81 -28.02 1.62
C ALA A 535 -9.85 -29.11 1.08
N SER A 536 -8.72 -29.33 1.76
CA SER A 536 -7.72 -30.34 1.39
C SER A 536 -8.39 -31.72 1.28
N GLN A 537 -8.26 -32.36 0.12
CA GLN A 537 -8.80 -33.68 -0.17
C GLN A 537 -8.00 -34.77 0.56
N ALA A 538 -8.12 -34.83 1.88
CA ALA A 538 -7.59 -35.92 2.70
C ALA A 538 -8.75 -36.84 3.12
N GLY A 539 -9.45 -37.44 2.16
CA GLY A 539 -10.54 -38.38 2.43
C GLY A 539 -11.45 -38.66 1.23
N PRO A 540 -12.33 -39.69 1.31
CA PRO A 540 -13.36 -39.94 0.31
C PRO A 540 -14.30 -38.73 0.18
N ALA A 541 -14.93 -38.58 -0.99
CA ALA A 541 -15.91 -37.53 -1.25
C ALA A 541 -16.98 -37.50 -0.14
N THR A 542 -17.05 -36.40 0.61
CA THR A 542 -18.00 -36.26 1.71
C THR A 542 -19.22 -35.48 1.23
N LEU A 543 -20.39 -36.13 1.30
CA LEU A 543 -21.66 -35.46 1.09
C LEU A 543 -22.14 -34.82 2.39
N THR A 544 -22.03 -33.49 2.48
CA THR A 544 -22.64 -32.72 3.57
C THR A 544 -24.13 -32.52 3.26
N SER A 545 -25.04 -32.91 4.15
CA SER A 545 -26.48 -32.74 3.92
C SER A 545 -26.92 -31.28 3.89
N VAL A 546 -26.36 -30.47 4.81
CA VAL A 546 -26.60 -29.03 4.90
C VAL A 546 -25.28 -28.32 5.20
N MET A 547 -24.84 -27.46 4.29
CA MET A 547 -23.71 -26.56 4.49
C MET A 547 -24.19 -25.24 5.11
N PRO A 548 -23.73 -24.91 6.33
CA PRO A 548 -24.13 -23.67 6.97
C PRO A 548 -23.42 -22.46 6.35
N ALA A 549 -24.16 -21.36 6.24
CA ALA A 549 -23.62 -20.01 6.10
C ALA A 549 -24.15 -19.18 7.27
N GLY A 550 -23.27 -18.79 8.19
CA GLY A 550 -23.68 -18.17 9.45
C GLY A 550 -24.07 -16.70 9.30
N ALA A 551 -24.96 -16.22 10.18
CA ALA A 551 -25.08 -14.80 10.47
C ALA A 551 -23.81 -14.31 11.21
N ALA A 552 -23.67 -12.98 11.34
CA ALA A 552 -22.55 -12.41 12.08
C ALA A 552 -22.53 -12.94 13.52
N ARG A 553 -21.33 -13.20 14.06
CA ARG A 553 -21.15 -13.84 15.38
C ARG A 553 -19.86 -13.35 16.04
N VAL A 554 -19.84 -13.39 17.38
CA VAL A 554 -18.62 -13.12 18.16
C VAL A 554 -17.80 -14.40 18.21
N VAL A 555 -16.53 -14.34 17.81
CA VAL A 555 -15.64 -15.52 17.68
C VAL A 555 -14.80 -15.74 18.94
N ASP A 556 -14.38 -14.66 19.59
CA ASP A 556 -13.57 -14.69 20.80
C ASP A 556 -14.31 -13.96 21.93
N ALA A 557 -14.40 -14.55 23.12
CA ALA A 557 -15.06 -13.93 24.26
C ALA A 557 -14.11 -13.02 25.08
N GLU A 558 -12.81 -13.27 25.01
CA GLU A 558 -11.76 -12.58 25.76
C GLU A 558 -11.21 -11.38 25.00
N ALA A 559 -11.10 -11.47 23.66
CA ALA A 559 -10.72 -10.38 22.75
C ALA A 559 -11.71 -10.27 21.57
N PRO A 560 -12.90 -9.68 21.78
CA PRO A 560 -14.03 -10.01 20.94
C PRO A 560 -13.95 -9.41 19.54
N THR A 561 -13.61 -10.29 18.60
CA THR A 561 -13.70 -10.10 17.16
C THR A 561 -15.04 -10.60 16.65
N ILE A 562 -15.59 -9.89 15.66
CA ILE A 562 -16.86 -10.25 15.02
C ILE A 562 -16.56 -10.85 13.66
N ASP A 563 -16.99 -12.09 13.45
CA ASP A 563 -17.10 -12.67 12.12
C ASP A 563 -18.37 -12.10 11.45
N PRO A 564 -18.30 -11.51 10.26
CA PRO A 564 -19.47 -11.01 9.55
C PRO A 564 -20.32 -12.17 8.99
N ALA A 565 -21.54 -11.86 8.55
CA ALA A 565 -22.42 -12.82 7.89
C ALA A 565 -21.76 -13.39 6.63
N GLU A 566 -21.97 -14.68 6.40
CA GLU A 566 -21.35 -15.42 5.31
C GLU A 566 -22.26 -15.43 4.07
N LEU A 567 -21.68 -15.25 2.89
CA LEU A 567 -22.32 -15.50 1.60
C LEU A 567 -21.71 -16.76 1.00
N LEU A 568 -22.52 -17.78 0.73
CA LEU A 568 -22.09 -19.04 0.16
C LEU A 568 -22.59 -19.17 -1.28
N VAL A 569 -21.66 -19.18 -2.25
CA VAL A 569 -21.97 -19.22 -3.69
C VAL A 569 -21.20 -20.30 -4.45
N ALA A 570 -21.71 -20.68 -5.62
CA ALA A 570 -21.09 -21.61 -6.55
C ALA A 570 -20.00 -20.93 -7.40
N LEU A 571 -19.00 -21.72 -7.84
CA LEU A 571 -18.03 -21.33 -8.86
C LEU A 571 -18.05 -22.37 -9.98
N PRO A 572 -17.77 -21.97 -11.24
CA PRO A 572 -17.66 -22.92 -12.34
C PRO A 572 -16.64 -24.03 -12.05
N THR A 573 -15.48 -23.68 -11.48
CA THR A 573 -14.43 -24.64 -11.12
C THR A 573 -14.79 -25.53 -9.93
N GLY A 574 -15.86 -25.20 -9.20
CA GLY A 574 -16.38 -26.00 -8.09
C GLY A 574 -17.41 -27.05 -8.52
N ILE A 575 -17.77 -27.13 -9.81
CA ILE A 575 -18.80 -28.03 -10.30
C ILE A 575 -18.15 -29.18 -11.09
N ALA A 576 -18.21 -30.40 -10.55
CA ALA A 576 -17.76 -31.60 -11.24
C ALA A 576 -18.96 -32.50 -11.58
N LEU A 577 -19.28 -32.61 -12.87
CA LEU A 577 -20.38 -33.45 -13.34
C LEU A 577 -19.86 -34.63 -14.16
N THR A 578 -20.35 -35.83 -13.85
CA THR A 578 -20.18 -37.04 -14.67
C THR A 578 -21.51 -37.38 -15.32
N LEU A 579 -21.52 -37.62 -16.63
CA LEU A 579 -22.75 -37.94 -17.36
C LEU A 579 -22.73 -39.39 -17.83
N GLU A 580 -23.87 -40.06 -17.69
CA GLU A 580 -24.13 -41.39 -18.23
C GLU A 580 -25.48 -41.42 -18.96
N VAL A 581 -25.63 -42.30 -19.94
CA VAL A 581 -26.91 -42.44 -20.65
C VAL A 581 -27.88 -43.17 -19.74
N ALA A 582 -29.11 -42.66 -19.58
CA ALA A 582 -30.13 -43.39 -18.85
C ALA A 582 -30.46 -44.72 -19.55
N ASP A 583 -30.27 -45.84 -18.83
CA ASP A 583 -30.73 -47.15 -19.28
C ASP A 583 -32.26 -47.14 -19.43
N ALA A 584 -32.74 -47.81 -20.48
CA ALA A 584 -34.12 -47.74 -20.98
C ALA A 584 -35.18 -48.19 -19.97
#